data_AF-A0A6C0U892-F1
#
_entry.id   AF-A0A6C0U892-F1
#
_cell.length_a   1.000
_cell.length_b   1.000
_cell.length_c   1.000
_cell.angle_alpha   90.00
_cell.angle_beta   90.00
_cell.angle_gamma   90.00
#
_symmetry.space_group_name_H-M   'P 1'
#
loop_
_entity.id
_entity.type
_entity.pdbx_description
1 polymer ?
#
loop_
_entity_poly.entity_id
_entity_poly.type
_entity_poly.pdbx_seq_one_letter_code
_entity_poly.pdbx_strand_id
1 'polypeptide(L)'
;MLNEVRDLIHSCSSCSLAEVWFEEDGSDVYLNLNRVAAEEDLERDHYLEYEGQTIETIKIQVAFCPYCGQKLASGKDAVMPQFHHHNFGTRK
;
A
#
# COMPACT_ATOMS: atom_id res chain seq x y z
N MET A 1 -25.79 12.91 19.18
CA MET A 1 -24.48 12.24 19.35
C MET A 1 -23.92 12.04 17.96
N LEU A 2 -23.06 12.96 17.50
CA LEU A 2 -22.40 12.89 16.20
C LEU A 2 -20.91 12.68 16.46
N ASN A 3 -20.57 11.44 16.78
CA ASN A 3 -19.22 10.88 16.83
C ASN A 3 -19.14 9.97 15.59
N GLU A 4 -18.18 9.99 14.68
CA GLU A 4 -16.77 10.40 14.70
C GLU A 4 -16.40 10.89 13.30
N VAL A 5 -15.54 11.91 13.22
CA VAL A 5 -14.78 12.21 12.00
C VAL A 5 -13.82 11.03 11.80
N ARG A 6 -14.05 10.18 10.79
CA ARG A 6 -13.08 9.16 10.37
C ARG A 6 -11.89 9.89 9.75
N ASP A 7 -10.95 10.28 10.59
CA ASP A 7 -9.76 11.01 10.17
C ASP A 7 -8.78 10.08 9.44
N LEU A 8 -8.66 10.39 8.15
CA LEU A 8 -7.45 10.43 7.34
C LEU A 8 -6.81 9.08 6.96
N ILE A 9 -7.15 8.68 5.73
CA ILE A 9 -6.30 7.90 4.83
C ILE A 9 -4.83 8.24 5.10
N HIS A 10 -4.07 7.23 5.50
CA HIS A 10 -2.68 7.35 5.88
C HIS A 10 -1.84 8.03 4.80
N SER A 11 -1.32 9.22 5.10
CA SER A 11 -0.42 9.97 4.22
C SER A 11 1.04 9.67 4.55
N CYS A 12 1.63 8.74 3.82
CA CYS A 12 3.07 8.48 3.89
C CYS A 12 3.80 9.24 2.78
N SER A 13 4.80 10.05 3.12
CA SER A 13 5.64 10.75 2.14
C SER A 13 6.42 9.79 1.23
N SER A 14 6.64 8.55 1.67
CA SER A 14 7.25 7.51 0.84
C SER A 14 6.25 6.86 -0.14
N CYS A 15 4.94 6.97 0.10
CA CYS A 15 3.92 6.49 -0.84
C CYS A 15 3.76 7.43 -2.04
N SER A 16 4.05 8.73 -1.90
CA SER A 16 3.91 9.69 -3.02
C SER A 16 4.91 9.47 -4.16
N LEU A 17 5.85 8.54 -4.00
CA LEU A 17 6.85 8.18 -5.00
C LEU A 17 6.48 6.94 -5.80
N ALA A 18 5.37 6.28 -5.46
CA ALA A 18 4.90 5.08 -6.10
C ALA A 18 3.44 5.26 -6.51
N GLU A 19 3.02 4.56 -7.57
CA GLU A 19 1.63 4.54 -8.04
C GLU A 19 0.77 3.68 -7.10
N VAL A 20 0.66 4.12 -5.84
CA VAL A 20 0.10 3.34 -4.73
C VAL A 20 -0.86 4.19 -3.90
N TRP A 21 -1.92 3.58 -3.39
CA TRP A 21 -2.84 4.23 -2.46
C TRP A 21 -3.42 3.23 -1.46
N PHE A 22 -3.84 3.76 -0.32
CA PHE A 22 -4.58 2.99 0.67
C PHE A 22 -6.08 3.17 0.46
N GLU A 23 -6.81 2.09 0.64
CA GLU A 23 -8.27 2.03 0.60
C GLU A 23 -8.75 1.36 1.89
N GLU A 24 -9.79 1.91 2.51
CA GLU A 24 -10.40 1.33 3.70
C GLU A 24 -11.75 0.70 3.36
N ASP A 25 -11.94 -0.54 3.79
CA ASP A 25 -13.24 -1.24 3.73
C ASP A 25 -13.56 -1.82 5.10
N GLY A 26 -14.50 -1.20 5.81
CA GLY A 26 -14.83 -1.57 7.19
C GLY A 26 -13.66 -1.34 8.16
N SER A 27 -13.11 -2.43 8.71
CA SER A 27 -11.91 -2.43 9.58
C SER A 27 -10.63 -2.80 8.85
N ASP A 28 -10.75 -3.17 7.57
CA ASP A 28 -9.65 -3.64 6.76
C ASP A 28 -9.07 -2.49 5.95
N VAL A 29 -7.74 -2.49 5.86
CA VAL A 29 -7.00 -1.53 5.04
C VAL A 29 -6.34 -2.32 3.92
N TYR A 30 -6.48 -1.81 2.70
CA TYR A 30 -5.89 -2.39 1.51
C TYR A 30 -4.88 -1.41 0.92
N LEU A 31 -3.70 -1.93 0.58
CA LEU A 31 -2.73 -1.26 -0.26
C LEU A 31 -3.01 -1.67 -1.71
N ASN A 32 -3.29 -0.69 -2.55
CA ASN A 32 -3.38 -0.87 -3.98
C ASN A 32 -2.05 -0.46 -4.61
N LEU A 33 -1.49 -1.34 -5.43
CA LEU A 33 -0.26 -1.12 -6.20
C LEU A 33 -0.61 -1.11 -7.68
N ASN A 34 -0.34 -0.02 -8.38
CA ASN A 34 -0.53 0.03 -9.83
C ASN A 34 0.76 -0.23 -10.58
N ARG A 35 0.65 -1.00 -11.64
CA ARG A 35 1.54 -0.91 -12.79
C ARG A 35 0.91 0.06 -13.79
N VAL A 36 1.63 1.13 -14.10
CA VAL A 36 1.23 2.09 -15.14
C VAL A 36 2.09 1.91 -16.38
N ALA A 37 1.55 2.26 -17.54
CA ALA A 37 2.23 2.19 -18.82
C ALA A 37 3.39 3.18 -18.88
N ALA A 38 4.57 2.69 -19.25
CA ALA A 38 5.70 3.51 -19.66
C ALA A 38 5.73 3.68 -21.19
N GLU A 39 6.60 4.55 -21.69
CA GLU A 39 6.80 4.75 -23.14
C GLU A 39 7.08 3.43 -23.87
N GLU A 40 7.90 2.55 -23.28
CA GLU A 40 8.24 1.26 -23.88
C GLU A 40 7.06 0.30 -23.94
N ASP A 41 6.07 0.44 -23.05
CA ASP A 41 4.84 -0.35 -23.10
C ASP A 41 3.96 0.10 -24.28
N LEU A 42 3.88 1.41 -24.57
CA LEU A 42 3.11 1.96 -25.71
C LEU A 42 3.67 1.51 -27.07
N GLU A 43 4.99 1.38 -27.18
CA GLU A 43 5.62 0.87 -28.40
C GLU A 43 5.27 -0.59 -28.68
N ARG A 44 4.97 -1.36 -27.62
CA ARG A 44 4.76 -2.81 -27.66
C ARG A 44 3.29 -3.20 -27.71
N ASP A 45 2.41 -2.41 -27.12
CA ASP A 45 0.98 -2.68 -27.00
C ASP A 45 0.16 -1.53 -27.58
N HIS A 46 -0.44 -1.77 -28.76
CA HIS A 46 -1.25 -0.79 -29.47
C HIS A 46 -2.62 -0.52 -28.82
N TYR A 47 -2.99 -1.24 -27.75
CA TYR A 47 -4.20 -0.93 -26.97
C TYR A 47 -3.96 0.12 -25.89
N LEU A 48 -2.70 0.47 -25.61
CA LEU A 48 -2.35 1.53 -24.68
C LEU A 48 -2.35 2.88 -25.42
N GLU A 49 -2.95 3.90 -24.80
CA GLU A 49 -3.18 5.20 -25.42
C GLU A 49 -2.20 6.27 -24.93
N TYR A 50 -1.75 6.19 -23.67
CA TYR A 50 -0.88 7.21 -23.06
C TYR A 50 -0.04 6.67 -21.89
N GLU A 51 1.09 7.34 -21.61
CA GLU A 51 1.94 7.06 -20.45
C GLU A 51 1.20 7.37 -19.14
N GLY A 52 1.36 6.50 -18.14
CA GLY A 52 0.63 6.59 -16.88
C GLY A 52 -0.74 5.90 -16.89
N GLN A 53 -1.20 5.37 -18.03
CA GLN A 53 -2.40 4.53 -18.09
C GLN A 53 -2.22 3.30 -17.18
N THR A 54 -3.18 3.00 -16.31
CA THR A 54 -3.12 1.80 -15.45
C THR A 54 -3.23 0.54 -16.30
N ILE A 55 -2.21 -0.31 -16.24
CA ILE A 55 -2.17 -1.64 -16.87
C ILE A 55 -2.76 -2.69 -15.93
N GLU A 56 -2.36 -2.66 -14.66
CA GLU A 56 -2.75 -3.63 -13.64
C GLU A 56 -2.81 -2.97 -12.27
N THR A 57 -3.73 -3.44 -11.43
CA THR A 57 -3.81 -3.08 -10.01
C THR A 57 -3.78 -4.34 -9.16
N ILE A 58 -2.83 -4.40 -8.22
CA ILE A 58 -2.76 -5.45 -7.20
C ILE A 58 -3.29 -4.88 -5.90
N LYS A 59 -4.30 -5.53 -5.31
CA LYS A 59 -4.91 -5.15 -4.03
C LYS A 59 -4.46 -6.10 -2.92
N ILE A 60 -3.84 -5.58 -1.88
CA ILE A 60 -3.27 -6.36 -0.77
C ILE A 60 -3.83 -5.84 0.55
N GLN A 61 -4.45 -6.70 1.35
CA GLN A 61 -4.86 -6.34 2.71
C GLN A 61 -3.61 -6.18 3.59
N VAL A 62 -3.49 -5.04 4.27
CA VAL A 62 -2.33 -4.69 5.09
C VAL A 62 -2.76 -4.19 6.46
N ALA A 63 -2.02 -4.62 7.48
CA ALA A 63 -2.22 -4.15 8.85
C ALA A 63 -1.33 -2.95 9.21
N PHE A 64 -0.24 -2.76 8.47
CA PHE A 64 0.77 -1.73 8.68
C PHE A 64 1.16 -1.10 7.34
N CYS A 65 1.52 0.18 7.36
CA CYS A 65 2.14 0.83 6.23
C CYS A 65 3.53 0.20 5.97
N PRO A 66 3.81 -0.34 4.77
CA PRO A 66 5.10 -0.96 4.49
C PRO A 66 6.25 0.05 4.40
N TYR A 67 5.95 1.35 4.37
CA TYR A 67 6.96 2.40 4.21
C TYR A 67 7.40 3.02 5.54
N CYS A 68 6.47 3.40 6.41
CA CYS A 68 6.79 4.03 7.70
C CYS A 68 6.52 3.12 8.92
N GLY A 69 5.91 1.95 8.71
CA GLY A 69 5.58 1.01 9.78
C GLY A 69 4.38 1.42 10.65
N GLN A 70 3.67 2.51 10.33
CA GLN A 70 2.47 2.90 11.08
C GLN A 70 1.40 1.82 10.99
N LYS A 71 0.79 1.47 12.12
CA LYS A 71 -0.36 0.55 12.17
C LYS A 71 -1.57 1.21 11.52
N LEU A 72 -2.21 0.53 10.57
CA LEU A 72 -3.34 1.02 9.78
C LEU A 72 -4.64 0.30 10.15
N ALA A 73 -4.62 -1.04 10.17
CA ALA A 73 -5.80 -1.82 10.52
C ALA A 73 -5.96 -1.92 12.04
N SER A 74 -7.20 -1.78 12.52
CA SER A 74 -7.58 -1.95 13.93
C SER A 74 -8.22 -3.32 14.22
N GLY A 75 -8.51 -4.12 13.18
CA GLY A 75 -9.07 -5.46 13.28
C GLY A 75 -8.14 -6.47 13.96
N LYS A 76 -8.72 -7.44 14.69
CA LYS A 76 -7.99 -8.51 15.39
C LYS A 76 -7.42 -9.59 14.45
N ASP A 77 -7.93 -9.66 13.23
CA ASP A 77 -7.58 -10.68 12.23
C ASP A 77 -6.54 -10.20 11.21
N ALA A 78 -5.87 -9.08 11.50
CA ALA A 78 -4.71 -8.62 10.77
C ALA A 78 -3.69 -9.77 10.62
N VAL A 79 -3.49 -10.25 9.39
CA VAL A 79 -2.47 -11.25 9.06
C VAL A 79 -1.11 -10.61 9.34
N MET A 80 -0.59 -10.85 10.55
CA MET A 80 0.79 -10.49 10.90
C MET A 80 1.70 -11.62 10.47
N PRO A 81 2.58 -11.41 9.49
CA PRO A 81 3.60 -12.39 9.20
C PRO A 81 4.50 -12.49 10.45
N GLN A 82 4.76 -13.71 10.91
CA GLN A 82 5.63 -13.96 12.06
C GLN A 82 7.09 -13.70 11.69
N PHE A 83 7.51 -12.45 11.66
CA PHE A 83 8.92 -12.11 11.50
C PHE A 83 9.60 -12.11 12.87
N HIS A 84 10.57 -13.00 13.03
CA HIS A 84 11.45 -13.00 14.20
C HIS A 84 12.72 -12.22 13.85
N HIS A 85 12.85 -11.00 14.39
CA HIS A 85 14.11 -10.26 14.30
C HIS A 85 15.14 -10.89 15.24
N HIS A 86 16.07 -11.66 14.68
CA HIS A 86 17.20 -12.19 15.43
C HIS A 86 18.35 -11.17 15.40
N ASN A 87 18.56 -10.48 16.53
CA ASN A 87 19.72 -9.62 16.70
C ASN A 87 20.95 -10.46 17.09
N PHE A 88 21.82 -10.74 16.11
CA PHE A 88 23.11 -11.39 16.31
C PHE A 88 24.24 -10.40 16.60
N GLY A 89 23.93 -9.11 16.77
CA GLY A 89 24.87 -8.11 17.24
C GLY A 89 25.36 -8.51 18.62
N THR A 90 26.62 -8.91 18.69
CA THR A 90 27.30 -9.30 19.93
C THR A 90 27.20 -8.17 20.95
N ARG A 91 26.62 -8.49 22.12
CA ARG A 91 26.77 -7.67 23.32
C ARG A 91 28.27 -7.56 23.60
N LYS A 92 28.81 -6.34 23.51
CA LYS A 92 30.05 -5.98 24.20
C LYS A 92 29.68 -5.41 25.56
#